data_AF-A0A552FIL2-F1
#
_entry.id   AF-A0A552FIL2-F1
#
_cell.length_a   1.000
_cell.length_b   1.000
_cell.length_c   1.000
_cell.angle_alpha   90.00
_cell.angle_beta   90.00
_cell.angle_gamma   90.00
#
_symmetry.space_group_name_H-M   'P 1'
#
loop_
_entity.id
_entity.type
_entity.pdbx_description
1 polymer ?
#
loop_
_entity_poly.entity_id
_entity_poly.type
_entity_poly.pdbx_seq_one_letter_code
_entity_poly.pdbx_strand_id
1 'polypeptide(L)'
;CKIELDKLIASRFMLFFKDQSQEWQKCLTQSLAFFRQVENRVGVQLDYSLLQKFLGHNFDFSKLEVLSAGLDLRTNLADSSLKIHIRIKDYPEKLQTAFVLSDGAADSDYLSEFVELIGFDFYFHGKSEIEIYAELQEDDFFRPETINLVWRHFPDSVLKPLQGSNLFFTGLSKANNNAVLYYHLNNRQDLTNYFKINDTAQRVHSFYQHQDILPSMWVGTTQKELEKTRIENIRLYYYKSFKME
;
A
#
# COMPACT_ATOMS: atom_id res chain seq x y z
N CYS A 1 4.42 10.46 2.82
CA CYS A 1 5.87 10.71 2.62
C CYS A 1 6.65 9.41 2.60
N LYS A 2 7.65 9.30 1.72
CA LYS A 2 8.68 8.26 1.75
C LYS A 2 10.00 8.93 2.15
N ILE A 3 10.65 8.42 3.18
CA ILE A 3 11.90 8.92 3.76
C ILE A 3 12.98 7.88 3.48
N GLU A 4 14.09 8.33 2.91
CA GLU A 4 15.28 7.51 2.62
C GLU A 4 16.51 8.27 3.14
N LEU A 5 17.02 7.86 4.31
CA LEU A 5 18.00 8.64 5.08
C LEU A 5 17.45 10.06 5.36
N ASP A 6 18.14 11.09 4.90
CA ASP A 6 17.76 12.49 4.99
C ASP A 6 16.81 12.94 3.86
N LYS A 7 16.70 12.17 2.77
CA LYS A 7 15.88 12.49 1.61
C LYS A 7 14.38 12.32 1.89
N LEU A 8 13.61 13.37 1.60
CA LEU A 8 12.15 13.39 1.74
C LEU A 8 11.46 13.39 0.38
N ILE A 9 10.67 12.35 0.10
CA ILE A 9 9.80 12.24 -1.07
C ILE A 9 8.35 12.45 -0.62
N ALA A 10 7.78 13.62 -0.94
CA ALA A 10 6.50 14.08 -0.41
C ALA A 10 5.37 14.27 -1.45
N SER A 11 5.66 14.23 -2.76
CA SER A 11 4.63 14.35 -3.80
C SER A 11 3.91 13.02 -4.04
N ARG A 12 3.22 12.52 -3.01
CA ARG A 12 2.58 11.21 -2.96
C ARG A 12 1.16 11.35 -2.45
N PHE A 13 0.17 11.10 -3.31
CA PHE A 13 -1.24 11.29 -2.99
C PHE A 13 -2.06 10.15 -3.56
N MET A 14 -3.07 9.71 -2.82
CA MET A 14 -4.04 8.69 -3.23
C MET A 14 -5.44 9.20 -2.93
N LEU A 15 -6.35 9.03 -3.88
CA LEU A 15 -7.78 9.19 -3.68
C LEU A 15 -8.39 7.81 -3.47
N PHE A 16 -9.12 7.63 -2.37
CA PHE A 16 -9.86 6.42 -2.06
C PHE A 16 -11.34 6.66 -2.32
N PHE A 17 -11.94 5.88 -3.22
CA PHE A 17 -13.37 5.98 -3.50
C PHE A 17 -14.15 5.36 -2.33
N LYS A 18 -15.03 6.16 -1.72
CA LYS A 18 -15.83 5.80 -0.53
C LYS A 18 -17.32 6.11 -0.70
N ASP A 19 -17.76 6.37 -1.93
CA ASP A 19 -19.17 6.61 -2.25
C ASP A 19 -19.99 5.34 -1.94
N GLN A 20 -21.14 5.51 -1.30
CA GLN A 20 -22.02 4.42 -0.88
C GLN A 20 -22.68 3.71 -2.07
N SER A 21 -22.77 4.35 -3.24
CA SER A 21 -23.30 3.74 -4.46
C SER A 21 -22.46 2.57 -4.98
N GLN A 22 -21.19 2.46 -4.54
CA GLN A 22 -20.28 1.37 -4.91
C GLN A 22 -20.19 1.15 -6.43
N GLU A 23 -20.29 2.22 -7.23
CA GLU A 23 -20.14 2.18 -8.70
C GLU A 23 -18.66 1.96 -9.11
N TRP A 24 -18.04 0.86 -8.67
CA TRP A 24 -16.60 0.62 -8.78
C TRP A 24 -16.08 0.69 -10.21
N GLN A 25 -16.85 0.17 -11.18
CA GLN A 25 -16.49 0.22 -12.60
C GLN A 25 -16.39 1.67 -13.12
N LYS A 26 -17.30 2.54 -12.67
CA LYS A 26 -17.30 3.97 -13.03
C LYS A 26 -16.10 4.68 -12.40
N CYS A 27 -15.81 4.41 -11.13
CA CYS A 27 -14.63 4.95 -10.45
C CYS A 27 -13.32 4.52 -11.12
N LEU A 28 -13.21 3.26 -11.55
CA LEU A 28 -12.05 2.77 -12.31
C LEU A 28 -11.94 3.48 -13.67
N THR A 29 -13.06 3.62 -14.39
CA THR A 29 -13.10 4.33 -15.68
C THR A 29 -12.64 5.78 -15.53
N GLN A 30 -13.08 6.48 -14.48
CA GLN A 30 -12.65 7.85 -14.17
C GLN A 30 -11.15 7.91 -13.86
N SER A 31 -10.63 6.95 -13.09
CA SER A 31 -9.21 6.86 -12.77
C SER A 31 -8.35 6.67 -14.03
N LEU A 32 -8.76 5.79 -14.94
CA LEU A 32 -8.07 5.56 -16.22
C LEU A 32 -8.19 6.77 -17.16
N ALA A 33 -9.31 7.49 -17.14
CA ALA A 33 -9.46 8.74 -17.88
C ALA A 33 -8.50 9.82 -17.37
N PHE A 34 -8.30 9.92 -16.05
CA PHE A 34 -7.27 10.77 -15.46
C PHE A 34 -5.86 10.34 -15.91
N PHE A 35 -5.55 9.04 -15.91
CA PHE A 35 -4.23 8.56 -16.35
C PHE A 35 -3.96 8.91 -17.81
N ARG A 36 -4.96 8.77 -18.69
CA ARG A 36 -4.86 9.20 -20.09
C ARG A 36 -4.60 10.71 -20.23
N GLN A 37 -5.18 11.54 -19.36
CA GLN A 37 -4.86 12.98 -19.36
C GLN A 37 -3.41 13.22 -18.98
N VAL A 38 -2.88 12.47 -18.00
CA VAL A 38 -1.46 12.55 -17.61
C VAL A 38 -0.56 12.14 -18.78
N GLU A 39 -0.82 11.01 -19.43
CA GLU A 39 -0.09 10.55 -20.63
C GLU A 39 -0.02 11.65 -21.69
N ASN A 40 -1.17 12.24 -22.04
CA ASN A 40 -1.26 13.29 -23.06
C ASN A 40 -0.53 14.58 -22.68
N ARG A 41 -0.57 14.99 -21.41
CA ARG A 41 0.04 16.25 -20.96
C ARG A 41 1.53 16.14 -20.73
N VAL A 42 1.99 14.99 -20.24
CA VAL A 42 3.41 14.73 -19.95
C VAL A 42 4.14 14.21 -21.19
N GLY A 43 3.43 13.60 -22.15
CA GLY A 43 4.03 13.01 -23.34
C GLY A 43 4.68 11.66 -23.07
N VAL A 44 4.04 10.83 -22.22
CA VAL A 44 4.51 9.48 -21.85
C VAL A 44 3.47 8.43 -22.24
N GLN A 45 3.92 7.18 -22.34
CA GLN A 45 3.05 6.03 -22.58
C GLN A 45 3.15 5.07 -21.39
N LEU A 46 2.04 4.82 -20.72
CA LEU A 46 1.97 3.90 -19.59
C LEU A 46 1.70 2.47 -20.08
N ASP A 47 2.31 1.50 -19.40
CA ASP A 47 2.04 0.08 -19.66
C ASP A 47 0.88 -0.42 -18.80
N TYR A 48 -0.29 -0.62 -19.40
CA TYR A 48 -1.47 -1.14 -18.69
C TYR A 48 -1.56 -2.67 -18.67
N SER A 49 -0.56 -3.39 -19.20
CA SER A 49 -0.65 -4.83 -19.45
C SER A 49 -0.97 -5.66 -18.20
N LEU A 50 -0.34 -5.35 -17.06
CA LEU A 50 -0.61 -6.05 -15.79
C LEU A 50 -2.05 -5.85 -15.31
N LEU A 51 -2.53 -4.61 -15.32
CA LEU A 51 -3.91 -4.30 -14.92
C LEU A 51 -4.92 -4.95 -15.87
N GLN A 52 -4.68 -4.89 -17.18
CA GLN A 52 -5.56 -5.50 -18.18
C GLN A 52 -5.64 -7.02 -18.01
N LYS A 53 -4.51 -7.70 -17.78
CA LYS A 53 -4.49 -9.14 -17.51
C LYS A 53 -5.22 -9.49 -16.21
N PHE A 54 -5.03 -8.70 -15.16
CA PHE A 54 -5.72 -8.90 -13.89
C PHE A 54 -7.24 -8.77 -14.04
N LEU A 55 -7.72 -7.69 -14.68
CA LEU A 55 -9.14 -7.48 -14.91
C LEU A 55 -9.71 -8.55 -15.85
N GLY A 56 -9.03 -8.87 -16.95
CA GLY A 56 -9.56 -9.76 -17.98
C GLY A 56 -10.85 -9.21 -18.60
N HIS A 57 -11.69 -10.09 -19.13
CA HIS A 57 -12.94 -9.71 -19.83
C HIS A 57 -14.20 -9.83 -18.95
N ASN A 58 -14.11 -10.51 -17.81
CA ASN A 58 -15.24 -10.93 -16.97
C ASN A 58 -15.03 -10.53 -15.50
N PHE A 59 -14.35 -9.41 -15.25
CA PHE A 59 -14.11 -8.93 -13.89
C PHE A 59 -15.43 -8.63 -13.16
N ASP A 60 -15.68 -9.32 -12.06
CA ASP A 60 -16.85 -9.08 -11.21
C ASP A 60 -16.58 -7.91 -10.26
N PHE A 61 -17.08 -6.73 -10.63
CA PHE A 61 -16.95 -5.52 -9.81
C PHE A 61 -17.73 -5.60 -8.49
N SER A 62 -18.69 -6.52 -8.32
CA SER A 62 -19.40 -6.67 -7.04
C SER A 62 -18.51 -7.22 -5.92
N LYS A 63 -17.35 -7.80 -6.28
CA LYS A 63 -16.35 -8.35 -5.36
C LYS A 63 -15.37 -7.30 -4.82
N LEU A 64 -15.49 -6.04 -5.23
CA LEU A 64 -14.58 -4.97 -4.80
C LEU A 64 -15.01 -4.36 -3.47
N GLU A 65 -14.05 -4.21 -2.57
CA GLU A 65 -14.22 -3.50 -1.30
C GLU A 65 -13.52 -2.15 -1.27
N VAL A 66 -12.40 -2.02 -1.99
CA VAL A 66 -11.62 -0.78 -2.06
C VAL A 66 -11.13 -0.57 -3.48
N LEU A 67 -11.29 0.65 -3.96
CA LEU A 67 -10.57 1.17 -5.12
C LEU A 67 -9.89 2.48 -4.73
N SER A 68 -8.62 2.62 -5.09
CA SER A 68 -7.91 3.88 -4.99
C SER A 68 -7.07 4.15 -6.22
N ALA A 69 -6.87 5.43 -6.53
CA ALA A 69 -6.00 5.88 -7.61
C ALA A 69 -5.19 7.10 -7.18
N GLY A 70 -3.96 7.24 -7.65
CA GLY A 70 -3.09 8.31 -7.22
C GLY A 70 -1.76 8.38 -7.94
N LEU A 71 -0.79 9.02 -7.28
CA LEU A 71 0.51 9.36 -7.86
C LEU A 71 1.65 9.35 -6.82
N ASP A 72 2.85 9.10 -7.32
CA ASP A 72 4.14 9.27 -6.63
C ASP A 72 5.09 9.97 -7.61
N LEU A 73 5.16 11.29 -7.53
CA LEU A 73 5.95 12.11 -8.45
C LEU A 73 7.36 12.35 -7.92
N ARG A 74 8.32 12.36 -8.83
CA ARG A 74 9.76 12.53 -8.56
C ARG A 74 10.32 13.66 -9.42
N THR A 75 11.48 14.18 -9.00
CA THR A 75 12.22 15.16 -9.80
C THR A 75 12.68 14.56 -11.12
N ASN A 76 13.12 13.31 -11.12
CA ASN A 76 13.35 12.55 -12.34
C ASN A 76 12.01 12.04 -12.86
N LEU A 77 11.61 12.50 -14.05
CA LEU A 77 10.32 12.14 -14.65
C LEU A 77 10.15 10.63 -14.79
N ALA A 78 11.21 9.92 -15.19
CA ALA A 78 11.19 8.47 -15.39
C ALA A 78 10.82 7.70 -14.10
N ASP A 79 11.17 8.23 -12.92
CA ASP A 79 10.92 7.59 -11.63
C ASP A 79 9.53 7.92 -11.05
N SER A 80 8.77 8.80 -11.73
CA SER A 80 7.40 9.12 -11.35
C SER A 80 6.45 8.01 -11.75
N SER A 81 5.42 7.77 -10.95
CA SER A 81 4.40 6.77 -11.24
C SER A 81 2.99 7.21 -10.88
N LEU A 82 2.03 6.65 -11.61
CA LEU A 82 0.63 6.58 -11.18
C LEU A 82 0.39 5.26 -10.48
N LYS A 83 -0.59 5.23 -9.59
CA LYS A 83 -0.84 4.07 -8.72
C LYS A 83 -2.33 3.74 -8.68
N ILE A 84 -2.67 2.46 -8.68
CA ILE A 84 -4.01 1.94 -8.41
C ILE A 84 -3.91 0.88 -7.32
N HIS A 85 -4.84 0.85 -6.37
CA HIS A 85 -5.03 -0.32 -5.52
C HIS A 85 -6.46 -0.82 -5.61
N ILE A 86 -6.62 -2.13 -5.70
CA ILE A 86 -7.89 -2.85 -5.77
C ILE A 86 -7.90 -3.87 -4.62
N ARG A 87 -8.87 -3.77 -3.72
CA ARG A 87 -9.16 -4.80 -2.72
C ARG A 87 -10.34 -5.63 -3.18
N ILE A 88 -10.16 -6.95 -3.20
CA ILE A 88 -11.17 -7.92 -3.57
C ILE A 88 -11.50 -8.83 -2.40
N LYS A 89 -12.74 -9.30 -2.34
CA LYS A 89 -13.19 -10.27 -1.35
C LYS A 89 -13.90 -11.43 -2.02
N ASP A 90 -13.69 -12.65 -1.49
CA ASP A 90 -14.32 -13.88 -1.97
C ASP A 90 -14.17 -14.05 -3.50
N TYR A 91 -12.96 -13.81 -4.02
CA TYR A 91 -12.64 -13.83 -5.45
C TYR A 91 -11.34 -14.61 -5.77
N PRO A 92 -11.31 -15.94 -5.51
CA PRO A 92 -10.10 -16.75 -5.59
C PRO A 92 -9.46 -16.80 -6.99
N GLU A 93 -10.25 -16.78 -8.06
CA GLU A 93 -9.75 -16.74 -9.44
C GLU A 93 -8.86 -15.52 -9.71
N LYS A 94 -9.25 -14.34 -9.18
CA LYS A 94 -8.49 -13.11 -9.36
C LYS A 94 -7.28 -13.04 -8.45
N LEU A 95 -7.35 -13.63 -7.26
CA LEU A 95 -6.16 -13.84 -6.43
C LEU A 95 -5.13 -14.70 -7.18
N GLN A 96 -5.54 -15.86 -7.72
CA GLN A 96 -4.65 -16.71 -8.52
C GLN A 96 -4.04 -15.96 -9.70
N THR A 97 -4.84 -15.15 -10.41
CA THR A 97 -4.35 -14.31 -11.50
C THR A 97 -3.29 -13.32 -11.00
N ALA A 98 -3.51 -12.66 -9.86
CA ALA A 98 -2.58 -11.71 -9.27
C ALA A 98 -1.26 -12.39 -8.84
N PHE A 99 -1.32 -13.60 -8.26
CA PHE A 99 -0.13 -14.41 -7.93
C PHE A 99 0.70 -14.72 -9.18
N VAL A 100 0.07 -15.20 -10.26
CA VAL A 100 0.75 -15.48 -11.53
C VAL A 100 1.41 -14.22 -12.09
N LEU A 101 0.71 -13.09 -12.04
CA LEU A 101 1.24 -11.81 -12.52
C LEU A 101 2.37 -11.24 -11.65
N SER A 102 2.44 -11.64 -10.37
CA SER A 102 3.54 -11.28 -9.47
C SER A 102 4.85 -12.02 -9.79
N ASP A 103 4.80 -12.99 -10.72
CA ASP A 103 5.95 -13.72 -11.27
C ASP A 103 6.83 -14.37 -10.18
N GLY A 104 6.17 -14.85 -9.13
CA GLY A 104 6.81 -15.54 -8.00
C GLY A 104 7.26 -14.65 -6.84
N ALA A 105 6.98 -13.34 -6.88
CA ALA A 105 7.18 -12.48 -5.72
C ALA A 105 6.30 -12.87 -4.51
N ALA A 106 5.17 -13.53 -4.78
CA ALA A 106 4.20 -13.95 -3.78
C ALA A 106 4.10 -15.48 -3.62
N ASP A 107 5.07 -16.25 -4.12
CA ASP A 107 5.12 -17.73 -4.05
C ASP A 107 5.36 -18.30 -2.64
N SER A 108 5.31 -17.46 -1.61
CA SER A 108 5.28 -17.94 -0.23
C SER A 108 3.89 -18.49 0.09
N ASP A 109 3.71 -19.80 -0.05
CA ASP A 109 2.45 -20.52 0.21
C ASP A 109 1.78 -20.10 1.54
N TYR A 110 2.57 -19.74 2.57
CA TYR A 110 2.07 -19.41 3.92
C TYR A 110 1.34 -18.06 4.04
N LEU A 111 1.45 -17.15 3.06
CA LEU A 111 0.76 -15.85 3.08
C LEU A 111 -0.36 -15.75 2.05
N SER A 112 -0.50 -16.76 1.19
CA SER A 112 -1.38 -16.70 0.03
C SER A 112 -2.87 -16.57 0.42
N GLU A 113 -3.27 -17.21 1.52
CA GLU A 113 -4.63 -17.17 2.08
C GLU A 113 -5.01 -15.81 2.68
N PHE A 114 -4.04 -14.93 2.92
CA PHE A 114 -4.23 -13.64 3.57
C PHE A 114 -4.30 -12.48 2.57
N VAL A 115 -4.25 -12.76 1.26
CA VAL A 115 -4.21 -11.70 0.25
C VAL A 115 -5.60 -11.19 -0.08
N GLU A 116 -5.83 -9.89 0.13
CA GLU A 116 -7.05 -9.21 -0.30
C GLU A 116 -6.78 -7.95 -1.15
N LEU A 117 -5.59 -7.34 -1.04
CA LEU A 117 -5.26 -6.08 -1.70
C LEU A 117 -4.18 -6.28 -2.77
N ILE A 118 -4.41 -5.70 -3.95
CA ILE A 118 -3.52 -5.74 -5.11
C ILE A 118 -3.20 -4.29 -5.53
N GLY A 119 -1.92 -3.96 -5.62
CA GLY A 119 -1.41 -2.67 -6.08
C GLY A 119 -0.84 -2.77 -7.49
N PHE A 120 -1.01 -1.70 -8.26
CA PHE A 120 -0.44 -1.52 -9.59
C PHE A 120 0.27 -0.17 -9.66
N ASP A 121 1.53 -0.19 -10.03
CA ASP A 121 2.35 1.00 -10.27
C ASP A 121 2.63 1.13 -11.76
N PHE A 122 2.38 2.32 -12.31
CA PHE A 122 2.56 2.66 -13.72
C PHE A 122 3.62 3.75 -13.84
N TYR A 123 4.87 3.37 -14.12
CA TYR A 123 5.97 4.33 -14.20
C TYR A 123 6.00 5.06 -15.54
N PHE A 124 6.43 6.31 -15.52
CA PHE A 124 6.47 7.17 -16.71
C PHE A 124 7.52 6.75 -17.75
N HIS A 125 8.43 5.86 -17.40
CA HIS A 125 9.36 5.23 -18.35
C HIS A 125 8.77 3.98 -19.03
N GLY A 126 7.49 3.68 -18.84
CA GLY A 126 6.77 2.62 -19.56
C GLY A 126 6.89 1.23 -18.93
N LYS A 127 7.51 1.08 -17.75
CA LYS A 127 7.38 -0.15 -16.96
C LYS A 127 6.22 -0.03 -15.99
N SER A 128 5.61 -1.17 -15.69
CA SER A 128 4.61 -1.30 -14.65
C SER A 128 4.93 -2.46 -13.72
N GLU A 129 4.52 -2.33 -12.47
CA GLU A 129 4.75 -3.31 -11.42
C GLU A 129 3.43 -3.67 -10.76
N ILE A 130 3.34 -4.90 -10.27
CA ILE A 130 2.25 -5.39 -9.43
C ILE A 130 2.80 -5.70 -8.04
N GLU A 131 2.05 -5.36 -7.00
CA GLU A 131 2.35 -5.70 -5.61
C GLU A 131 1.14 -6.39 -4.98
N ILE A 132 1.41 -7.49 -4.28
CA ILE A 132 0.43 -8.29 -3.57
C ILE A 132 0.58 -8.00 -2.08
N TYR A 133 -0.53 -7.72 -1.41
CA TYR A 133 -0.52 -7.42 0.02
C TYR A 133 -1.26 -8.51 0.78
N ALA A 134 -0.53 -9.28 1.57
CA ALA A 134 -1.10 -10.21 2.53
C ALA A 134 -1.45 -9.45 3.82
N GLU A 135 -2.66 -9.64 4.32
CA GLU A 135 -3.28 -8.87 5.39
C GLU A 135 -3.72 -9.69 6.60
N LEU A 136 -3.57 -9.09 7.77
CA LEU A 136 -4.04 -9.63 9.04
C LEU A 136 -4.77 -8.52 9.79
N GLN A 137 -5.99 -8.83 10.25
CA GLN A 137 -6.80 -7.95 11.08
C GLN A 137 -6.45 -8.11 12.56
N GLU A 138 -6.77 -7.10 13.37
CA GLU A 138 -6.48 -7.08 14.81
C GLU A 138 -6.98 -8.35 15.54
N ASP A 139 -8.21 -8.77 15.22
CA ASP A 139 -8.87 -9.94 15.82
C ASP A 139 -8.15 -11.27 15.50
N ASP A 140 -7.28 -11.27 14.49
CA ASP A 140 -6.49 -12.43 14.06
C ASP A 140 -5.05 -12.41 14.59
N PHE A 141 -4.54 -11.27 15.09
CA PHE A 141 -3.13 -11.13 15.46
C PHE A 141 -2.65 -12.17 16.47
N PHE A 142 -3.48 -12.54 17.45
CA PHE A 142 -3.07 -13.45 18.53
C PHE A 142 -3.73 -14.83 18.45
N ARG A 143 -4.37 -15.15 17.32
CA ARG A 143 -4.89 -16.50 17.09
C ARG A 143 -3.72 -17.49 16.96
N PRO A 144 -3.83 -18.71 17.53
CA PRO A 144 -2.78 -19.71 17.44
C PRO A 144 -2.36 -20.01 16.01
N GLU A 145 -3.31 -20.01 15.07
CA GLU A 145 -3.09 -20.24 13.65
C GLU A 145 -2.20 -19.14 13.05
N THR A 146 -2.50 -17.87 13.31
CA THR A 146 -1.71 -16.72 12.85
C THR A 146 -0.29 -16.75 13.43
N ILE A 147 -0.15 -17.07 14.72
CA ILE A 147 1.17 -17.21 15.36
C ILE A 147 2.01 -18.28 14.64
N ASN A 148 1.40 -19.42 14.35
CA ASN A 148 2.07 -20.56 13.73
C ASN A 148 2.33 -20.39 12.24
N LEU A 149 1.46 -19.71 11.49
CA LEU A 149 1.58 -19.55 10.05
C LEU A 149 2.39 -18.30 9.67
N VAL A 150 2.28 -17.23 10.46
CA VAL A 150 2.86 -15.92 10.11
C VAL A 150 3.90 -15.48 11.11
N TRP A 151 3.55 -15.28 12.39
CA TRP A 151 4.43 -14.57 13.33
C TRP A 151 5.70 -15.31 13.70
N ARG A 152 5.70 -16.64 13.69
CA ARG A 152 6.93 -17.43 13.92
C ARG A 152 8.06 -17.14 12.92
N HIS A 153 7.72 -16.55 11.76
CA HIS A 153 8.69 -16.20 10.70
C HIS A 153 9.26 -14.79 10.86
N PHE A 154 8.78 -14.02 11.84
CA PHE A 154 9.21 -12.65 12.09
C PHE A 154 9.89 -12.51 13.46
N PRO A 155 10.88 -11.61 13.58
CA PRO A 155 11.48 -11.29 14.88
C PRO A 155 10.53 -10.45 15.74
N ASP A 156 10.74 -10.45 17.06
CA ASP A 156 9.94 -9.67 18.02
C ASP A 156 9.83 -8.17 17.68
N SER A 157 10.84 -7.61 17.00
CA SER A 157 10.83 -6.20 16.55
C SER A 157 9.67 -5.90 15.59
N VAL A 158 9.23 -6.88 14.81
CA VAL A 158 8.08 -6.78 13.89
C VAL A 158 6.75 -6.83 14.64
N LEU A 159 6.70 -7.54 15.77
CA LEU A 159 5.47 -7.77 16.51
C LEU A 159 5.12 -6.59 17.44
N LYS A 160 6.12 -5.84 17.93
CA LYS A 160 5.91 -4.72 18.87
C LYS A 160 4.90 -3.67 18.39
N PRO A 161 4.96 -3.17 17.14
CA PRO A 161 4.01 -2.15 16.67
C PRO A 161 2.57 -2.67 16.50
N LEU A 162 2.34 -3.99 16.51
CA LEU A 162 1.00 -4.56 16.44
C LEU A 162 0.12 -4.11 17.61
N GLN A 163 0.72 -3.81 18.77
CA GLN A 163 0.00 -3.32 19.96
C GLN A 163 -0.75 -2.00 19.75
N GLY A 164 -0.28 -1.17 18.82
CA GLY A 164 -0.93 0.10 18.46
C GLY A 164 -1.65 0.05 17.11
N SER A 165 -1.73 -1.13 16.48
CA SER A 165 -2.23 -1.32 15.12
C SER A 165 -3.53 -2.12 15.12
N ASN A 166 -4.42 -1.85 14.17
CA ASN A 166 -5.60 -2.69 13.92
C ASN A 166 -5.56 -3.48 12.60
N LEU A 167 -4.54 -3.25 11.78
CA LEU A 167 -4.34 -3.95 10.53
C LEU A 167 -2.84 -4.01 10.23
N PHE A 168 -2.38 -5.15 9.73
CA PHE A 168 -1.01 -5.36 9.30
C PHE A 168 -1.00 -5.87 7.87
N PHE A 169 -0.13 -5.33 7.02
CA PHE A 169 0.17 -5.90 5.70
C PHE A 169 1.63 -6.26 5.54
N THR A 170 1.91 -7.25 4.70
CA THR A 170 3.22 -7.41 4.06
C THR A 170 3.08 -7.27 2.55
N GLY A 171 3.82 -6.31 1.97
CA GLY A 171 3.85 -6.04 0.54
C GLY A 171 4.90 -6.90 -0.17
N LEU A 172 4.43 -7.75 -1.08
CA LEU A 172 5.20 -8.71 -1.86
C LEU A 172 5.24 -8.27 -3.32
N SER A 173 6.42 -7.88 -3.81
CA SER A 173 6.63 -7.46 -5.19
C SER A 173 8.09 -7.64 -5.58
N LYS A 174 8.36 -7.95 -6.85
CA LYS A 174 9.72 -7.98 -7.42
C LYS A 174 10.40 -6.62 -7.37
N ALA A 175 9.62 -5.54 -7.37
CA ALA A 175 10.15 -4.18 -7.26
C ALA A 175 10.78 -3.89 -5.89
N ASN A 176 10.48 -4.70 -4.88
CA ASN A 176 11.01 -4.54 -3.52
C ASN A 176 12.17 -5.52 -3.27
N ASN A 177 13.36 -4.99 -2.94
CA ASN A 177 14.51 -5.82 -2.53
C ASN A 177 14.24 -6.63 -1.25
N ASN A 178 13.36 -6.13 -0.39
CA ASN A 178 12.90 -6.80 0.83
C ASN A 178 11.41 -6.48 1.01
N ALA A 179 10.65 -7.43 1.55
CA ALA A 179 9.24 -7.20 1.89
C ALA A 179 9.07 -5.96 2.76
N VAL A 180 8.06 -5.15 2.44
CA VAL A 180 7.71 -3.96 3.22
C VAL A 180 6.55 -4.33 4.13
N LEU A 181 6.76 -4.11 5.42
CA LEU A 181 5.78 -4.34 6.47
C LEU A 181 5.01 -3.05 6.71
N TYR A 182 3.69 -3.14 6.71
CA TYR A 182 2.79 -2.01 6.89
C TYR A 182 1.95 -2.20 8.15
N TYR A 183 1.88 -1.14 8.95
CA TYR A 183 1.14 -1.09 10.20
C TYR A 183 0.10 0.02 10.12
N HIS A 184 -1.18 -0.29 10.31
CA HIS A 184 -2.22 0.72 10.42
C HIS A 184 -2.38 1.08 11.89
N LEU A 185 -1.70 2.14 12.31
CA LEU A 185 -1.80 2.65 13.67
C LEU A 185 -3.18 3.27 13.88
N ASN A 186 -3.85 2.86 14.95
CA ASN A 186 -5.14 3.41 15.39
C ASN A 186 -5.04 4.91 15.66
N ASN A 187 -3.89 5.33 16.19
CA ASN A 187 -3.62 6.69 16.61
C ASN A 187 -2.22 7.11 16.13
N ARG A 188 -2.16 8.14 15.27
CA ARG A 188 -0.92 8.64 14.68
C ARG A 188 0.06 9.16 15.72
N GLN A 189 -0.43 9.60 16.89
CA GLN A 189 0.39 10.07 18.00
C GLN A 189 1.33 8.97 18.51
N ASP A 190 0.94 7.70 18.37
CA ASP A 190 1.71 6.57 18.88
C ASP A 190 2.90 6.16 18.01
N LEU A 191 3.12 6.82 16.85
CA LEU A 191 4.22 6.51 15.94
C LEU A 191 5.57 6.42 16.68
N THR A 192 5.87 7.41 17.53
CA THR A 192 7.17 7.49 18.22
C THR A 192 7.30 6.52 19.41
N ASN A 193 6.18 5.94 19.88
CA ASN A 193 6.18 4.91 20.90
C ASN A 193 6.69 3.56 20.34
N TYR A 194 6.42 3.29 19.06
CA TYR A 194 6.72 2.00 18.42
C TYR A 194 7.87 2.07 17.42
N PHE A 195 8.09 3.21 16.77
CA PHE A 195 9.06 3.38 15.69
C PHE A 195 10.14 4.40 16.08
N LYS A 196 11.40 3.95 16.13
CA LYS A 196 12.56 4.80 16.42
C LYS A 196 12.97 5.61 15.19
N ILE A 197 12.19 6.63 14.85
CA ILE A 197 12.32 7.39 13.59
C ILE A 197 13.51 8.36 13.59
N ASN A 198 14.05 8.65 12.40
CA ASN A 198 15.09 9.68 12.22
C ASN A 198 14.51 11.11 12.17
N ASP A 199 15.40 12.10 12.08
CA ASP A 199 15.03 13.53 12.14
C ASP A 199 14.09 13.95 10.99
N THR A 200 14.31 13.43 9.78
CA THR A 200 13.44 13.73 8.62
C THR A 200 12.04 13.17 8.81
N ALA A 201 11.92 11.94 9.32
CA ALA A 201 10.63 11.35 9.66
C ALA A 201 9.97 12.07 10.86
N GLN A 202 10.74 12.48 11.87
CA GLN A 202 10.26 13.28 13.00
C GLN A 202 9.71 14.64 12.55
N ARG A 203 10.36 15.29 11.58
CA ARG A 203 9.86 16.53 10.97
C ARG A 203 8.47 16.33 10.34
N VAL A 204 8.28 15.26 9.58
CA VAL A 204 6.98 14.92 8.97
C VAL A 204 5.94 14.63 10.06
N HIS A 205 6.30 13.82 11.04
CA HIS A 205 5.41 13.47 12.15
C HIS A 205 4.94 14.70 12.93
N SER A 206 5.88 15.58 13.30
CA SER A 206 5.59 16.81 14.04
C SER A 206 4.63 17.74 13.29
N PHE A 207 4.77 17.85 11.96
CA PHE A 207 3.86 18.63 11.13
C PHE A 207 2.41 18.14 11.24
N TYR A 208 2.20 16.82 11.23
CA TYR A 208 0.87 16.19 11.22
C TYR A 208 0.22 16.03 12.60
N GLN A 209 0.93 16.30 13.70
CA GLN A 209 0.40 16.13 15.05
C GLN A 209 -0.91 16.92 15.29
N HIS A 210 -0.94 18.17 14.84
CA HIS A 210 -2.03 19.10 15.10
C HIS A 210 -2.87 19.43 13.86
N GLN A 211 -2.70 18.68 12.76
CA GLN A 211 -3.51 18.89 11.57
C GLN A 211 -4.91 18.31 11.76
N ASP A 212 -5.90 18.96 11.15
CA ASP A 212 -7.27 18.45 11.06
C ASP A 212 -7.35 17.29 10.04
N ILE A 213 -6.95 16.11 10.50
CA ILE A 213 -6.88 14.86 9.73
C ILE A 213 -7.38 13.69 10.60
N LEU A 214 -7.62 12.54 9.96
CA LEU A 214 -8.04 11.32 10.68
C LEU A 214 -6.99 10.92 11.74
N PRO A 215 -7.44 10.28 12.84
CA PRO A 215 -6.55 9.83 13.91
C PRO A 215 -5.57 8.77 13.42
N SER A 216 -5.99 7.87 12.52
CA SER A 216 -5.17 6.75 12.08
C SER A 216 -4.11 7.14 11.05
N MET A 217 -3.08 6.30 10.95
CA MET A 217 -2.05 6.43 9.92
C MET A 217 -1.53 5.05 9.50
N TRP A 218 -0.96 4.96 8.30
CA TRP A 218 -0.14 3.80 7.94
C TRP A 218 1.34 4.11 8.06
N VAL A 219 2.09 3.12 8.51
CA VAL A 219 3.55 3.12 8.60
C VAL A 219 4.10 1.96 7.79
N GLY A 220 4.89 2.24 6.77
CA GLY A 220 5.56 1.21 5.95
C GLY A 220 7.07 1.22 6.19
N THR A 221 7.65 0.08 6.56
CA THR A 221 9.10 -0.06 6.73
C THR A 221 9.54 -1.50 6.48
N THR A 222 10.83 -1.75 6.26
CA THR A 222 11.32 -3.14 6.11
C THR A 222 11.63 -3.74 7.48
N GLN A 223 11.60 -5.07 7.59
CA GLN A 223 12.02 -5.78 8.81
C GLN A 223 13.39 -5.32 9.32
N LYS A 224 14.37 -5.19 8.42
CA LYS A 224 15.74 -4.78 8.77
C LYS A 224 15.81 -3.41 9.43
N GLU A 225 14.91 -2.48 9.08
CA GLU A 225 14.88 -1.17 9.72
C GLU A 225 14.38 -1.23 11.17
N LEU A 226 13.45 -2.14 11.47
CA LEU A 226 12.90 -2.33 12.83
C LEU A 226 13.93 -2.91 13.82
N GLU A 227 14.94 -3.59 13.31
CA GLU A 227 16.05 -4.14 14.11
C GLU A 227 17.15 -3.11 14.41
N LYS A 228 17.16 -1.98 13.70
CA LYS A 228 18.14 -0.91 13.93
C LYS A 228 17.86 -0.14 15.22
N THR A 229 18.89 0.53 15.71
CA THR A 229 18.75 1.52 16.79
C THR A 229 17.95 2.76 16.35
N ARG A 230 17.95 3.06 15.05
CA ARG A 230 17.18 4.13 14.42
C ARG A 230 16.77 3.72 13.00
N ILE A 231 15.52 3.98 12.64
CA ILE A 231 14.95 3.74 11.32
C ILE A 231 15.34 4.89 10.39
N GLU A 232 16.01 4.54 9.30
CA GLU A 232 16.45 5.50 8.30
C GLU A 232 15.61 5.46 7.01
N ASN A 233 14.90 4.36 6.77
CA ASN A 233 14.01 4.22 5.61
C ASN A 233 12.59 3.91 6.07
N ILE A 234 11.66 4.84 5.86
CA ILE A 234 10.27 4.70 6.35
C ILE A 234 9.27 5.42 5.44
N ARG A 235 8.05 4.90 5.37
CA ARG A 235 6.93 5.46 4.65
C ARG A 235 5.85 5.83 5.66
N LEU A 236 5.41 7.09 5.66
CA LEU A 236 4.37 7.61 6.56
C LEU A 236 3.18 8.08 5.72
N TYR A 237 2.00 7.55 5.98
CA TYR A 237 0.78 7.84 5.23
C TYR A 237 -0.31 8.37 6.18
N TYR A 238 -0.84 9.55 5.86
CA TYR A 238 -1.87 10.24 6.64
C TYR A 238 -3.13 10.41 5.79
N TYR A 239 -4.29 10.52 6.44
CA TYR A 239 -5.59 10.46 5.77
C TYR A 239 -6.49 11.61 6.19
N LYS A 240 -7.27 12.15 5.24
CA LYS A 240 -8.41 13.04 5.51
C LYS A 240 -9.62 12.50 4.77
N SER A 241 -10.77 12.52 5.41
CA SER A 241 -12.05 12.14 4.79
C SER A 241 -12.76 13.40 4.32
N PHE A 242 -13.32 13.35 3.11
CA PHE A 242 -14.18 14.37 2.55
C PHE A 242 -15.54 13.73 2.32
N LYS A 243 -16.57 14.24 2.98
CA LYS A 243 -17.96 13.74 2.90
C LYS A 243 -18.86 14.92 2.56
N MET A 244 -19.94 14.65 1.82
CA MET A 244 -21.02 15.63 1.68
C MET A 244 -21.72 15.76 3.05
N GLU A 245 -22.07 16.99 3.42
CA GLU A 245 -22.93 17.28 4.59
C GLU A 245 -24.38 16.87 4.34
#